data_AF-A0A8J3WM50-F1
#
_entry.id   AF-A0A8J3WM50-F1
#
_cell.length_a   1.000
_cell.length_b   1.000
_cell.length_c   1.000
_cell.angle_alpha   90.00
_cell.angle_beta   90.00
_cell.angle_gamma   90.00
#
_symmetry.space_group_name_H-M   'P 1'
#
loop_
_entity.id
_entity.type
_entity.pdbx_description
1 polymer ?
#
loop_
_entity_poly.entity_id
_entity_poly.type
_entity_poly.pdbx_seq_one_letter_code
_entity_poly.pdbx_strand_id
1 'polypeptide(L)'
;MQAGQRRAQLVADVGEGRGRDWEELFDGFPAAADWPAAAYWREPAEHYPGAKVVLTVRDPDRWYDSVSETIFASALAERRPTPPHRRVTRRLVAWRAPDFALYPRMAGATVMDRVFDGRIDDRAHVLAVFERHVAEVKAAIPPDRLLVFDVRQG
;
A
#
# COMPACT_ATOMS: atom_id res chain seq x y z
N MET A 1 -11.16 23.09 3.49
CA MET A 1 -11.04 21.62 3.65
C MET A 1 -10.44 21.34 5.02
N GLN A 2 -10.96 20.39 5.79
CA GLN A 2 -10.30 20.00 7.04
C GLN A 2 -8.96 19.30 6.71
N ALA A 3 -7.93 19.48 7.54
CA ALA A 3 -6.59 18.92 7.30
C ALA A 3 -6.60 17.40 7.04
N GLY A 4 -7.48 16.65 7.71
CA GLY A 4 -7.67 15.21 7.48
C GLY A 4 -8.17 14.86 6.08
N GLN A 5 -9.13 15.63 5.55
CA GLN A 5 -9.68 15.43 4.19
C GLN A 5 -8.65 15.72 3.11
N ARG A 6 -7.78 16.73 3.32
CA ARG A 6 -6.68 17.04 2.40
C ARG A 6 -5.68 15.89 2.33
N ARG A 7 -5.29 15.33 3.47
CA ARG A 7 -4.35 14.21 3.51
C ARG A 7 -4.94 12.93 2.90
N ALA A 8 -6.22 12.63 3.14
CA ALA A 8 -6.91 11.52 2.48
C ALA A 8 -6.92 11.66 0.94
N GLN A 9 -7.11 12.89 0.44
CA GLN A 9 -7.02 13.18 -0.99
C GLN A 9 -5.60 13.00 -1.53
N LEU A 10 -4.57 13.49 -0.84
CA LEU A 10 -3.16 13.30 -1.24
C LEU A 10 -2.78 11.81 -1.29
N VAL A 11 -3.24 11.02 -0.32
CA VAL A 11 -3.06 9.56 -0.29
C VAL A 11 -3.70 8.91 -1.53
N ALA A 12 -4.91 9.32 -1.90
CA ALA A 12 -5.58 8.82 -3.10
C ALA A 12 -4.88 9.27 -4.39
N ASP A 13 -4.41 10.51 -4.45
CA ASP A 13 -3.72 11.07 -5.62
C ASP A 13 -2.34 10.43 -5.83
N VAL A 14 -1.59 10.19 -4.75
CA VAL A 14 -0.39 9.33 -4.80
C VAL A 14 -0.79 7.95 -5.29
N GLY A 15 -1.87 7.38 -4.76
CA GLY A 15 -2.28 6.04 -5.15
C GLY A 15 -2.58 5.90 -6.64
N GLU A 16 -3.15 6.93 -7.25
CA GLU A 16 -3.49 7.00 -8.67
C GLU A 16 -2.37 7.61 -9.55
N GLY A 17 -1.22 7.95 -8.96
CA GLY A 17 -0.07 8.53 -9.67
C GLY A 17 -0.27 9.99 -10.12
N ARG A 18 -1.28 10.69 -9.59
CA ARG A 18 -1.71 12.04 -10.00
C ARG A 18 -1.05 13.19 -9.22
N GLY A 19 -0.32 12.89 -8.15
CA GLY A 19 0.40 13.89 -7.36
C GLY A 19 1.40 13.22 -6.43
N ARG A 20 2.55 13.87 -6.19
CA ARG A 20 3.65 13.37 -5.35
C ARG A 20 4.18 14.47 -4.42
N ASP A 21 3.27 15.17 -3.75
CA ASP A 21 3.65 16.16 -2.74
C ASP A 21 3.98 15.43 -1.43
N TRP A 22 5.20 14.90 -1.36
CA TRP A 22 5.67 14.13 -0.20
C TRP A 22 5.73 14.98 1.06
N GLU A 23 6.05 16.28 0.91
CA GLU A 23 6.16 17.20 2.04
C GLU A 23 4.80 17.41 2.71
N GLU A 24 3.76 17.74 1.94
CA GLU A 24 2.43 17.92 2.51
C GLU A 24 1.86 16.58 3.04
N LEU A 25 2.12 15.48 2.33
CA LEU A 25 1.64 14.17 2.71
C LEU A 25 2.19 13.72 4.07
N PHE A 26 3.50 13.88 4.28
CA PHE A 26 4.19 13.40 5.48
C PHE A 26 4.40 14.49 6.55
N ASP A 27 3.94 15.72 6.33
CA ASP A 27 4.06 16.80 7.33
C ASP A 27 3.52 16.38 8.71
N GLY A 28 4.38 16.53 9.73
CA GLY A 28 4.09 16.12 11.11
C GLY A 28 4.23 14.62 11.41
N PHE A 29 4.62 13.80 10.43
CA PHE A 29 4.88 12.36 10.63
C PHE A 29 6.37 12.03 10.49
N PRO A 30 7.02 11.45 11.52
CA PRO A 30 8.44 11.10 11.46
C PRO A 30 8.71 9.82 10.67
N ALA A 31 7.67 9.06 10.32
CA ALA A 31 7.77 7.80 9.61
C ALA A 31 6.47 7.50 8.84
N ALA A 32 6.60 6.69 7.79
CA ALA A 32 5.48 6.15 7.03
C ALA A 32 5.65 4.64 6.85
N ALA A 33 4.53 3.91 6.88
CA ALA A 33 4.49 2.48 6.67
C ALA A 33 3.19 2.11 5.95
N ASP A 34 3.15 0.89 5.42
CA ASP A 34 2.01 0.35 4.69
C ASP A 34 1.64 1.15 3.42
N TRP A 35 0.53 0.81 2.79
CA TRP A 35 0.04 1.44 1.56
C TRP A 35 -0.49 2.86 1.81
N PRO A 36 -0.23 3.83 0.92
CA PRO A 36 0.46 3.71 -0.35
C PRO A 36 2.00 3.82 -0.25
N ALA A 37 2.55 4.28 0.89
CA ALA A 37 3.96 4.63 1.03
C ALA A 37 4.90 3.48 0.63
N ALA A 38 4.58 2.24 1.01
CA ALA A 38 5.35 1.06 0.62
C ALA A 38 5.38 0.79 -0.91
N ALA A 39 4.30 1.10 -1.64
CA ALA A 39 4.25 0.96 -3.11
C ALA A 39 5.11 1.99 -3.85
N TYR A 40 5.48 3.06 -3.16
CA TYR A 40 6.28 4.18 -3.65
C TYR A 40 7.59 4.29 -2.88
N TRP A 41 8.06 3.25 -2.20
CA TRP A 41 9.22 3.33 -1.28
C TRP A 41 10.45 4.04 -1.89
N ARG A 42 10.66 3.90 -3.21
CA ARG A 42 11.79 4.48 -3.92
C ARG A 42 11.70 6.00 -3.96
N GLU A 43 10.53 6.55 -4.30
CA GLU A 43 10.37 7.99 -4.50
C GLU A 43 10.54 8.79 -3.18
N PRO A 44 9.85 8.47 -2.07
CA PRO A 44 10.21 8.99 -0.75
C PRO A 44 11.65 8.73 -0.29
N ALA A 45 12.26 7.57 -0.56
CA ALA A 45 13.63 7.31 -0.15
C ALA A 45 14.66 8.19 -0.90
N GLU A 46 14.36 8.55 -2.15
CA GLU A 46 15.12 9.50 -2.96
C GLU A 46 14.87 10.95 -2.51
N HIS A 47 13.61 11.30 -2.24
CA HIS A 47 13.21 12.64 -1.79
C HIS A 47 13.76 12.99 -0.39
N TYR A 48 13.82 12.00 0.50
CA TYR A 48 14.38 12.14 1.86
C TYR A 48 15.69 11.36 2.02
N PRO A 49 16.83 11.89 1.52
CA PRO A 49 18.11 11.16 1.54
C PRO A 49 18.65 10.87 2.96
N GLY A 50 18.22 11.65 3.96
CA GLY A 50 18.55 11.43 5.37
C GLY A 50 17.68 10.37 6.06
N ALA A 51 16.54 9.98 5.46
CA ALA A 51 15.67 8.98 6.03
C ALA A 51 16.29 7.58 5.94
N LYS A 52 16.11 6.79 7.01
CA LYS A 52 16.41 5.37 7.06
C LYS A 52 15.23 4.57 6.51
N VAL A 53 15.50 3.44 5.88
CA VAL A 53 14.50 2.54 5.33
C VAL A 53 14.50 1.25 6.13
N VAL A 54 13.33 0.82 6.59
CA VAL A 54 13.13 -0.48 7.23
C VAL A 54 12.41 -1.39 6.25
N LEU A 55 13.07 -2.46 5.81
CA LEU A 55 12.50 -3.51 4.99
C LEU A 55 12.14 -4.70 5.90
N THR A 56 10.84 -4.85 6.19
CA THR A 56 10.35 -6.02 6.92
C THR A 56 10.26 -7.22 5.99
N VAL A 57 10.82 -8.35 6.40
CA VAL A 57 10.81 -9.61 5.65
C VAL A 57 10.19 -10.72 6.48
N ARG A 58 9.58 -11.68 5.80
CA ARG A 58 9.06 -12.92 6.39
C ARG A 58 9.17 -14.04 5.37
N ASP A 59 8.94 -15.28 5.80
CA ASP A 59 8.82 -16.43 4.91
C ASP A 59 7.80 -16.15 3.79
N PRO A 60 8.17 -16.25 2.49
CA PRO A 60 7.30 -15.85 1.38
C PRO A 60 5.99 -16.64 1.30
N ASP A 61 6.03 -17.93 1.60
CA ASP A 61 4.85 -18.79 1.55
C ASP A 61 3.86 -18.44 2.66
N ARG A 62 4.35 -18.32 3.90
CA ARG A 62 3.53 -17.82 5.01
C ARG A 62 3.05 -16.40 4.76
N TRP A 63 3.84 -15.60 4.03
CA TRP A 63 3.38 -14.29 3.62
C TRP A 63 2.19 -14.37 2.67
N TYR A 64 2.29 -15.22 1.67
CA TYR A 64 1.25 -15.43 0.69
C TYR A 64 -0.06 -15.91 1.34
N ASP A 65 0.02 -16.90 2.23
CA ASP A 65 -1.17 -17.43 2.91
C ASP A 65 -1.90 -16.31 3.68
N SER A 66 -1.15 -15.52 4.45
CA SER A 66 -1.68 -14.42 5.24
C SER A 66 -2.32 -13.31 4.39
N VAL A 67 -1.68 -12.88 3.29
CA VAL A 67 -2.23 -11.81 2.43
C VAL A 67 -3.42 -12.33 1.61
N SER A 68 -3.42 -13.62 1.26
CA SER A 68 -4.49 -14.27 0.51
C SER A 68 -5.79 -14.32 1.30
N GLU A 69 -5.72 -14.67 2.59
CA GLU A 69 -6.88 -14.77 3.48
C GLU A 69 -7.47 -13.39 3.87
N THR A 70 -6.71 -12.31 3.69
CA THR A 70 -7.09 -10.98 4.17
C THR A 70 -7.32 -10.02 3.01
N ILE A 71 -6.25 -9.42 2.49
CA ILE A 71 -6.27 -8.34 1.52
C ILE A 71 -6.76 -8.84 0.16
N PHE A 72 -6.22 -9.95 -0.34
CA PHE A 72 -6.63 -10.46 -1.66
C PHE A 72 -8.03 -11.05 -1.63
N ALA A 73 -8.43 -11.74 -0.56
CA ALA A 73 -9.83 -12.19 -0.40
C ALA A 73 -10.81 -11.02 -0.51
N SER A 74 -10.51 -9.90 0.14
CA SER A 74 -11.32 -8.67 0.05
C SER A 74 -11.33 -8.10 -1.37
N ALA A 75 -10.16 -7.94 -2.00
CA ALA A 75 -10.05 -7.40 -3.36
C ALA A 75 -10.71 -8.26 -4.43
N LEU A 76 -10.59 -9.59 -4.33
CA LEU A 76 -11.26 -10.54 -5.23
C LEU A 76 -12.78 -10.53 -5.02
N ALA A 77 -13.26 -10.30 -3.79
CA ALA A 77 -14.68 -10.13 -3.52
C ALA A 77 -15.25 -8.86 -4.18
N GLU A 78 -14.46 -7.77 -4.26
CA GLU A 78 -14.84 -6.53 -4.96
C GLU A 78 -14.94 -6.70 -6.48
N ARG A 79 -14.31 -7.73 -7.08
CA ARG A 79 -14.51 -8.09 -8.50
C ARG A 79 -15.91 -8.64 -8.79
N ARG A 80 -16.64 -9.09 -7.76
CA ARG A 80 -17.97 -9.67 -7.91
C ARG A 80 -19.04 -8.56 -7.96
N PRO A 81 -20.18 -8.79 -8.65
CA PRO A 81 -21.27 -7.82 -8.67
C PRO A 81 -21.74 -7.47 -7.25
N THR A 82 -21.71 -6.17 -6.91
CA THR A 82 -22.12 -5.71 -5.57
C THR A 82 -23.62 -5.95 -5.36
N PRO A 83 -24.03 -6.73 -4.33
CA PRO A 83 -25.43 -6.93 -4.00
C PRO A 83 -26.14 -5.61 -3.64
N PRO A 84 -27.46 -5.49 -3.86
CA PRO A 84 -28.21 -4.25 -3.60
C PRO A 84 -28.04 -3.72 -2.16
N HIS A 85 -28.06 -4.61 -1.16
CA HIS A 85 -27.91 -4.22 0.25
C HIS A 85 -26.54 -3.59 0.53
N ARG A 86 -25.45 -4.13 -0.04
CA ARG A 86 -24.10 -3.56 0.10
C ARG A 86 -23.95 -2.21 -0.59
N ARG A 87 -24.68 -1.95 -1.68
CA ARG A 87 -24.69 -0.62 -2.34
C ARG A 87 -25.24 0.46 -1.41
N VAL A 88 -26.31 0.15 -0.69
CA VAL A 88 -26.90 1.05 0.31
C VAL A 88 -25.92 1.29 1.46
N THR A 89 -25.31 0.24 2.01
CA THR A 89 -24.29 0.37 3.05
C THR A 89 -23.11 1.23 2.60
N ARG A 90 -22.58 1.00 1.38
CA ARG A 90 -21.46 1.79 0.84
C ARG A 90 -21.82 3.26 0.67
N ARG A 91 -23.06 3.57 0.24
CA ARG A 91 -23.55 4.94 0.13
C ARG A 91 -23.66 5.62 1.49
N LEU A 92 -24.13 4.90 2.51
CA LEU A 92 -24.22 5.40 3.88
C LEU A 92 -22.84 5.66 4.50
N VAL A 93 -21.88 4.75 4.27
CA VAL A 93 -20.49 4.92 4.70
C VAL A 93 -19.87 6.13 4.01
N ALA A 94 -20.03 6.27 2.69
CA ALA A 94 -19.50 7.43 1.96
C ALA A 94 -20.11 8.76 2.44
N TRP A 95 -21.38 8.75 2.87
CA TRP A 95 -22.00 9.93 3.44
C TRP A 95 -21.48 10.28 4.85
N ARG A 96 -21.21 9.27 5.69
CA ARG A 96 -20.72 9.49 7.07
C ARG A 96 -19.21 9.64 7.20
N ALA A 97 -18.44 9.03 6.31
CA ALA A 97 -16.98 8.96 6.33
C ALA A 97 -16.45 9.04 4.89
N PRO A 98 -16.50 10.23 4.26
CA PRO A 98 -16.10 10.41 2.87
C PRO A 98 -14.64 10.00 2.61
N ASP A 99 -13.75 10.20 3.58
CA ASP A 99 -12.34 9.80 3.48
C ASP A 99 -12.18 8.28 3.38
N PHE A 100 -13.00 7.52 4.13
CA PHE A 100 -12.99 6.06 4.06
C PHE A 100 -13.53 5.53 2.72
N ALA A 101 -14.34 6.31 2.02
CA ALA A 101 -14.83 5.94 0.69
C ALA A 101 -13.73 5.96 -0.39
N LEU A 102 -12.60 6.64 -0.12
CA LEU A 102 -11.43 6.65 -1.00
C LEU A 102 -10.58 5.38 -0.88
N TYR A 103 -10.66 4.69 0.26
CA TYR A 103 -9.81 3.54 0.57
C TYR A 103 -9.85 2.43 -0.50
N PRO A 104 -11.02 1.94 -0.99
CA PRO A 104 -11.03 0.88 -2.00
C PRO A 104 -10.39 1.28 -3.33
N ARG A 105 -10.49 2.57 -3.70
CA ARG A 105 -9.86 3.09 -4.92
C ARG A 105 -8.34 3.16 -4.76
N MET A 106 -7.88 3.71 -3.65
CA MET A 106 -6.46 3.76 -3.30
C MET A 106 -5.85 2.36 -3.23
N ALA A 107 -6.51 1.41 -2.56
CA ALA A 107 -6.03 0.04 -2.43
C ALA A 107 -5.95 -0.69 -3.77
N GLY A 108 -6.94 -0.48 -4.65
CA GLY A 108 -6.93 -0.98 -6.02
C GLY A 108 -5.73 -0.44 -6.81
N ALA A 109 -5.60 0.89 -6.87
CA ALA A 109 -4.57 1.54 -7.67
C ALA A 109 -3.13 1.24 -7.19
N THR A 110 -2.92 1.10 -5.88
CA THR A 110 -1.58 0.92 -5.30
C THR A 110 -1.17 -0.52 -5.12
N VAL A 111 -2.02 -1.33 -4.50
CA VAL A 111 -1.67 -2.71 -4.16
C VAL A 111 -1.95 -3.60 -5.35
N MET A 112 -3.19 -3.57 -5.84
CA MET A 112 -3.64 -4.54 -6.84
C MET A 112 -3.02 -4.25 -8.20
N ASP A 113 -3.14 -3.02 -8.69
CA ASP A 113 -2.77 -2.67 -10.05
C ASP A 113 -1.28 -2.36 -10.17
N ARG A 114 -0.73 -1.47 -9.32
CA ARG A 114 0.68 -1.05 -9.42
C ARG A 114 1.68 -2.13 -8.99
N VAL A 115 1.44 -2.85 -7.89
CA VAL A 115 2.42 -3.81 -7.36
C VAL A 115 2.25 -5.18 -7.98
N PHE A 116 1.01 -5.65 -8.15
CA PHE A 116 0.71 -7.02 -8.60
C PHE A 116 0.18 -7.12 -10.04
N ASP A 117 0.13 -6.04 -10.81
CA ASP A 117 -0.41 -6.02 -12.18
C ASP A 117 -1.83 -6.60 -12.29
N GLY A 118 -2.63 -6.48 -11.22
CA GLY A 118 -3.96 -7.07 -11.11
C GLY A 118 -3.97 -8.60 -10.96
N ARG A 119 -2.83 -9.29 -10.91
CA ARG A 119 -2.73 -10.77 -10.88
C ARG A 119 -2.54 -11.33 -9.47
N ILE A 120 -3.42 -10.90 -8.55
CA ILE A 120 -3.37 -11.31 -7.13
C ILE A 120 -3.86 -12.74 -6.87
N ASP A 121 -4.52 -13.35 -7.85
CA ASP A 121 -4.99 -14.74 -7.84
C ASP A 121 -3.95 -15.75 -8.38
N ASP A 122 -2.81 -15.26 -8.89
CA ASP A 122 -1.68 -16.08 -9.32
C ASP A 122 -0.59 -16.11 -8.24
N ARG A 123 -0.55 -17.20 -7.47
CA ARG A 123 0.44 -17.39 -6.39
C ARG A 123 1.88 -17.25 -6.87
N ALA A 124 2.21 -17.84 -8.02
CA ALA A 124 3.58 -17.84 -8.52
C ALA A 124 4.01 -16.41 -8.90
N HIS A 125 3.13 -15.65 -9.55
CA HIS A 125 3.36 -14.25 -9.86
C HIS A 125 3.53 -13.41 -8.58
N VAL A 126 2.63 -13.58 -7.61
CA VAL A 126 2.66 -12.83 -6.35
C VAL A 126 3.95 -13.08 -5.56
N LEU A 127 4.40 -14.34 -5.46
CA LEU A 127 5.66 -14.68 -4.81
C LEU A 127 6.86 -14.10 -5.58
N ALA A 128 6.86 -14.16 -6.91
CA ALA A 128 7.90 -13.55 -7.73
C ALA A 128 7.96 -12.02 -7.58
N VAL A 129 6.81 -11.35 -7.42
CA VAL A 129 6.74 -9.92 -7.11
C VAL A 129 7.35 -9.64 -5.74
N PHE A 130 7.02 -10.44 -4.72
CA PHE A 130 7.56 -10.29 -3.36
C PHE A 130 9.09 -10.42 -3.34
N GLU A 131 9.62 -11.48 -3.93
CA GLU A 131 11.07 -11.73 -3.97
C GLU A 131 11.81 -10.62 -4.74
N ARG A 132 11.26 -10.21 -5.89
CA ARG A 132 11.80 -9.11 -6.67
C ARG A 132 11.81 -7.80 -5.88
N HIS A 133 10.72 -7.47 -5.20
CA HIS A 133 10.64 -6.27 -4.37
C HIS A 133 11.73 -6.26 -3.27
N VAL A 134 11.90 -7.38 -2.56
CA VAL A 134 12.94 -7.52 -1.53
C VAL A 134 14.34 -7.32 -2.13
N ALA A 135 14.61 -7.92 -3.30
CA ALA A 135 15.89 -7.77 -3.98
C ALA A 135 16.14 -6.33 -4.45
N GLU A 136 15.13 -5.67 -5.01
CA GLU A 136 15.22 -4.29 -5.51
C GLU A 136 15.47 -3.29 -4.38
N VAL A 137 14.79 -3.43 -3.25
CA VAL A 137 15.02 -2.54 -2.07
C VAL A 137 16.44 -2.71 -1.56
N LYS A 138 16.91 -3.95 -1.41
CA LYS A 138 18.28 -4.25 -0.97
C LYS A 138 19.34 -3.72 -1.93
N ALA A 139 19.07 -3.73 -3.23
CA ALA A 139 20.00 -3.24 -4.25
C ALA A 139 20.04 -1.70 -4.34
N ALA A 140 18.91 -1.03 -4.11
CA ALA A 140 18.81 0.41 -4.32
C ALA A 140 19.16 1.25 -3.08
N ILE A 141 18.88 0.74 -1.87
CA ILE A 141 19.12 1.51 -0.64
C ILE A 141 20.53 1.22 -0.11
N PRO A 142 21.34 2.25 0.18
CA PRO A 142 22.66 2.07 0.79
C PRO A 142 22.58 1.25 2.10
N PRO A 143 23.52 0.31 2.35
CA PRO A 143 23.48 -0.54 3.54
C PRO A 143 23.46 0.21 4.87
N ASP A 144 24.09 1.38 4.96
CA ASP A 144 24.07 2.25 6.14
C ASP A 144 22.72 2.93 6.37
N ARG A 145 21.84 2.95 5.36
CA ARG A 145 20.47 3.46 5.42
C ARG A 145 19.41 2.37 5.54
N LEU A 146 19.75 1.11 5.32
CA LEU A 146 18.80 0.00 5.25
C LEU A 146 18.87 -0.90 6.49
N LEU A 147 17.73 -1.10 7.15
CA LEU A 147 17.53 -2.18 8.10
C LEU A 147 16.64 -3.27 7.48
N VAL A 148 17.16 -4.48 7.33
CA VAL A 148 16.37 -5.66 6.97
C VAL A 148 15.94 -6.35 8.26
N PHE A 149 14.64 -6.36 8.53
CA PHE A 149 14.06 -6.85 9.78
C PHE A 149 13.20 -8.08 9.54
N ASP A 150 13.56 -9.23 10.12
CA ASP A 150 12.70 -10.42 10.09
C ASP A 150 11.61 -10.26 11.15
N VAL A 151 10.34 -10.33 10.73
CA VAL A 151 9.20 -10.06 11.63
C VAL A 151 9.15 -10.98 12.86
N ARG A 152 9.87 -12.11 12.88
CA ARG A 152 9.98 -13.02 14.04
C ARG A 152 10.91 -12.50 15.13
N GLN A 153 11.65 -11.42 14.89
CA GLN A 153 12.58 -10.83 15.83
C GLN A 153 11.90 -9.91 16.86
N GLY A 154 10.58 -9.71 16.76
CA GLY A 154 9.77 -8.88 17.65
C GLY A 154 8.56 -9.61 18.21
#